data_AF-A0A3D4H1F6-F1
#
_entry.id   AF-A0A3D4H1F6-F1
#
_cell.length_a   1.000
_cell.length_b   1.000
_cell.length_c   1.000
_cell.angle_alpha   90.00
_cell.angle_beta   90.00
_cell.angle_gamma   90.00
#
_symmetry.space_group_name_H-M   'P 1'
#
loop_
_entity.id
_entity.type
_entity.pdbx_description
1 polymer ?
#
loop_
_entity_poly.entity_id
_entity_poly.type
_entity_poly.pdbx_seq_one_letter_code
_entity_poly.pdbx_strand_id
1 'polypeptide(L)'
;MSDKEKRNTPFQGVSSQADFPKMESGILRFWEDRRVFEKSVSSRSESKAFIFTDGPPFASGLPHYGHLLASIIKDVTPRYWTMRGYRVERRFGWDCHGL
;
A
#
# COMPACT_ATOMS: atom_id res chain seq x y z
N MET A 1 13.79 36.76 34.55
CA MET A 1 13.89 37.23 33.15
C MET A 1 14.64 36.15 32.38
N SER A 2 14.06 35.35 31.49
CA SER A 2 12.82 35.47 30.73
C SER A 2 12.26 34.07 30.52
N ASP A 3 11.00 33.87 30.92
CA ASP A 3 10.20 32.72 30.50
C ASP A 3 10.16 32.70 28.97
N LYS A 4 10.79 31.69 28.37
CA LYS A 4 10.63 31.44 26.93
C LYS A 4 9.19 31.00 26.71
N GLU A 5 8.37 31.94 26.28
CA GLU A 5 7.00 31.73 25.81
C GLU A 5 6.93 30.47 24.94
N LYS A 6 6.08 29.52 25.36
CA LYS A 6 5.72 28.35 24.56
C LYS A 6 5.01 28.86 23.31
N ARG A 7 5.72 28.92 22.19
CA ARG A 7 5.13 29.19 20.87
C ARG A 7 4.02 28.17 20.61
N ASN A 8 2.77 28.65 20.58
CA ASN A 8 1.60 27.83 20.33
C ASN A 8 1.48 27.58 18.81
N THR A 9 2.27 26.65 18.29
CA THR A 9 2.20 26.25 16.87
C THR A 9 1.08 25.24 16.67
N PRO A 10 0.21 25.40 15.66
CA PRO A 10 -0.91 24.50 15.41
C PRO A 10 -0.50 23.10 14.92
N PHE A 11 0.81 22.88 14.71
CA PHE A 11 1.37 21.64 14.22
C PHE A 11 2.19 20.95 15.31
N GLN A 12 2.03 19.63 15.41
CA GLN A 12 2.96 18.81 16.18
C GLN A 12 4.31 18.78 15.46
N GLY A 13 5.39 19.02 16.21
CA GLY A 13 6.75 18.85 15.71
C GLY A 13 7.01 17.38 15.40
N VAL A 14 7.43 17.09 14.16
CA VAL A 14 7.88 15.76 13.74
C VAL A 14 9.40 15.70 13.86
N SER A 15 9.93 14.59 14.35
CA SER A 15 11.37 14.34 14.40
C SER A 15 11.99 14.40 13.00
N SER A 16 13.17 15.00 12.86
CA SER A 16 13.96 14.94 11.63
C SER A 16 14.60 13.56 11.39
N GLN A 17 14.67 12.72 12.43
CA GLN A 17 15.13 11.34 12.34
C GLN A 17 13.92 10.40 12.23
N ALA A 18 13.86 9.68 11.11
CA ALA A 18 12.79 8.76 10.76
C ALA A 18 13.24 7.30 10.92
N ASP A 19 12.47 6.51 11.66
CA ASP A 19 12.60 5.05 11.74
C ASP A 19 11.58 4.41 10.79
N PHE A 20 11.97 4.24 9.52
CA PHE A 20 11.07 3.74 8.48
C PHE A 20 10.53 2.33 8.77
N PRO A 21 11.35 1.32 9.16
CA PRO A 21 10.83 -0.01 9.46
C PRO A 21 9.71 -0.02 10.51
N LYS A 22 9.89 0.77 11.59
CA LYS A 22 8.88 0.89 12.64
C LYS A 22 7.62 1.60 12.14
N MET A 23 7.77 2.67 11.36
CA MET A 23 6.64 3.39 10.78
C MET A 23 5.85 2.53 9.80
N GLU A 24 6.53 1.81 8.90
CA GLU A 24 5.91 0.89 7.94
C GLU A 24 5.12 -0.20 8.65
N SER A 25 5.70 -0.81 9.68
CA SER A 25 5.01 -1.81 10.51
C SER A 25 3.73 -1.26 11.15
N GLY A 26 3.78 0.00 11.63
CA GLY A 26 2.61 0.69 12.16
C GLY A 26 1.53 0.97 11.11
N ILE A 27 1.92 1.35 9.90
CA ILE A 27 1.00 1.59 8.77
C ILE A 27 0.35 0.28 8.32
N LEU A 28 1.11 -0.81 8.20
CA LEU A 28 0.59 -2.12 7.83
C LEU A 28 -0.47 -2.58 8.84
N ARG A 29 -0.17 -2.48 10.13
CA ARG A 29 -1.13 -2.80 11.20
C ARG A 29 -2.39 -1.93 11.13
N PHE A 30 -2.22 -0.63 10.90
CA PHE A 30 -3.35 0.28 10.72
C PHE A 30 -4.25 -0.11 9.53
N TRP A 31 -3.64 -0.52 8.40
CA TRP A 31 -4.39 -0.97 7.22
C TRP A 31 -5.16 -2.27 7.50
N GLU A 32 -4.53 -3.22 8.20
CA GLU A 32 -5.13 -4.50 8.57
C GLU A 32 -6.27 -4.34 9.57
N ASP A 33 -6.02 -3.66 10.71
CA ASP A 33 -7.01 -3.43 11.78
C ASP A 33 -8.27 -2.74 11.24
N ARG A 34 -8.10 -1.84 10.26
CA ARG A 34 -9.20 -1.08 9.67
C ARG A 34 -9.75 -1.67 8.38
N ARG A 35 -9.22 -2.79 7.89
CA ARG A 35 -9.61 -3.41 6.61
C ARG A 35 -9.62 -2.40 5.46
N VAL A 36 -8.54 -1.60 5.37
CA VAL A 36 -8.45 -0.45 4.45
C VAL A 36 -8.50 -0.91 3.01
N PHE A 37 -7.86 -2.05 2.70
CA PHE A 37 -7.89 -2.62 1.37
C PHE A 37 -9.31 -2.98 0.93
N GLU A 38 -10.02 -3.74 1.74
CA GLU A 38 -11.38 -4.20 1.47
C GLU A 38 -12.32 -3.01 1.31
N LYS A 39 -12.22 -2.02 2.20
CA LYS A 39 -12.98 -0.76 2.09
C LYS A 39 -12.66 0.01 0.81
N SER A 40 -11.40 0.03 0.37
CA SER A 40 -11.00 0.72 -0.87
C SER A 40 -11.68 0.13 -2.11
N VAL A 41 -12.00 -1.18 -2.06
CA VAL A 41 -12.71 -1.89 -3.13
C VAL A 41 -14.23 -1.77 -2.97
N SER A 42 -14.76 -2.11 -1.78
CA SER A 42 -16.20 -2.20 -1.53
C SER A 42 -16.93 -0.86 -1.52
N SER A 43 -16.21 0.25 -1.28
CA SER A 43 -16.78 1.61 -1.33
C SER A 43 -16.99 2.13 -2.76
N ARG A 44 -16.65 1.34 -3.79
CA ARG A 44 -16.72 1.74 -5.21
C ARG A 44 -17.73 0.87 -5.97
N SER A 45 -18.38 1.47 -6.95
CA SER A 45 -19.38 0.79 -7.78
C SER A 45 -18.74 -0.28 -8.67
N GLU A 46 -19.40 -1.43 -8.80
CA GLU A 46 -19.03 -2.50 -9.74
C GLU A 46 -19.15 -2.06 -11.20
N SER A 47 -20.06 -1.13 -11.50
CA SER A 47 -20.22 -0.58 -12.85
C SER A 47 -19.02 0.25 -13.34
N LYS A 48 -18.10 0.60 -12.45
CA LYS A 48 -16.87 1.34 -12.75
C LYS A 48 -15.63 0.54 -12.37
N ALA A 49 -15.55 -0.69 -12.86
CA ALA A 49 -14.42 -1.58 -12.65
C ALA A 49 -13.22 -1.22 -13.53
N PHE A 50 -12.02 -1.37 -12.98
CA PHE A 50 -10.78 -1.45 -13.74
C PHE A 50 -10.12 -2.80 -13.42
N ILE A 51 -9.93 -3.63 -14.44
CA ILE A 51 -9.38 -4.98 -14.29
C ILE A 51 -7.90 -4.93 -14.66
N PHE A 52 -7.05 -5.21 -13.66
CA PHE A 52 -5.61 -5.34 -13.86
C PHE A 52 -5.24 -6.82 -13.79
N THR A 53 -4.85 -7.39 -14.94
CA THR A 53 -4.42 -8.79 -15.03
C THR A 53 -2.95 -8.89 -14.69
N ASP A 54 -2.63 -9.66 -13.66
CA ASP A 54 -1.26 -9.93 -13.24
C ASP A 54 -0.82 -11.35 -13.61
N GLY A 55 0.43 -11.48 -14.08
CA GLY A 55 1.08 -12.77 -14.28
C GLY A 55 1.58 -13.34 -12.95
N PRO A 56 1.16 -14.55 -12.54
CA PRO A 56 1.56 -15.13 -11.27
C PRO A 56 3.06 -15.47 -11.28
N PRO A 57 3.83 -15.17 -10.22
CA PRO A 57 5.19 -15.68 -10.09
C PRO A 57 5.19 -17.19 -9.88
N PHE A 58 6.28 -17.85 -10.30
CA PHE A 58 6.51 -19.26 -10.01
C PHE A 58 6.75 -19.49 -8.52
N ALA A 59 6.14 -20.53 -7.95
CA ALA A 59 6.29 -20.91 -6.56
C ALA A 59 7.58 -21.72 -6.25
N SER A 60 8.60 -21.64 -7.11
CA SER A 60 9.78 -22.52 -7.08
C SER A 60 11.02 -21.93 -6.39
N GLY A 61 10.97 -20.68 -5.91
CA GLY A 61 12.13 -20.03 -5.30
C GLY A 61 11.80 -18.79 -4.47
N LEU A 62 12.84 -18.21 -3.86
CA LEU A 62 12.72 -16.97 -3.09
C LEU A 62 12.61 -15.74 -4.02
N PRO A 63 11.87 -14.70 -3.60
CA PRO A 63 11.86 -13.43 -4.32
C PRO A 63 13.25 -12.82 -4.46
N HIS A 64 13.53 -12.27 -5.63
CA HIS A 64 14.74 -11.48 -5.94
C HIS A 64 14.34 -10.08 -6.44
N TYR A 65 15.31 -9.20 -6.68
CA TYR A 65 15.05 -7.78 -7.02
C TYR A 65 14.05 -7.57 -8.18
N GLY A 66 14.06 -8.46 -9.17
CA GLY A 66 13.10 -8.42 -10.28
C GLY A 66 11.64 -8.55 -9.82
N HIS A 67 11.39 -9.31 -8.75
CA HIS A 67 10.08 -9.39 -8.12
C HIS A 67 9.67 -8.06 -7.49
N LEU A 68 10.60 -7.36 -6.81
CA LEU A 68 10.30 -6.07 -6.19
C LEU A 68 9.86 -5.03 -7.23
N LEU A 69 10.63 -4.88 -8.30
CA LEU A 69 10.31 -3.93 -9.37
C LEU A 69 8.92 -4.21 -9.97
N ALA A 70 8.66 -5.47 -10.33
CA ALA A 70 7.39 -5.87 -10.89
C ALA A 70 6.24 -5.65 -9.89
N SER A 71 6.38 -6.09 -8.64
CA SER A 71 5.37 -5.95 -7.59
C SER A 71 5.04 -4.49 -7.28
N ILE A 72 6.03 -3.60 -7.27
CA ILE A 72 5.81 -2.16 -7.04
C ILE A 72 4.94 -1.56 -8.15
N ILE A 73 5.25 -1.84 -9.42
CA ILE A 73 4.45 -1.36 -10.55
C ILE A 73 3.02 -1.91 -10.46
N LYS A 74 2.90 -3.21 -10.16
CA LYS A 74 1.62 -3.92 -9.99
C LYS A 74 0.79 -3.41 -8.81
N ASP A 75 1.38 -2.75 -7.82
CA ASP A 75 0.66 -2.12 -6.70
C ASP A 75 0.31 -0.64 -6.99
N VAL A 76 1.26 0.14 -7.52
CA VAL A 76 1.08 1.57 -7.80
C VAL A 76 -0.01 1.83 -8.84
N THR A 77 -0.04 1.06 -9.93
CA THR A 77 -1.03 1.26 -11.00
C THR A 77 -2.48 1.04 -10.51
N PRO A 78 -2.83 -0.07 -9.83
CA PRO A 78 -4.14 -0.23 -9.21
C PRO A 78 -4.50 0.81 -8.16
N ARG A 79 -3.52 1.30 -7.36
CA ARG A 79 -3.78 2.38 -6.38
C ARG A 79 -4.18 3.67 -7.07
N TYR A 80 -3.47 4.06 -8.12
CA TYR A 80 -3.81 5.22 -8.93
C TYR A 80 -5.25 5.15 -9.44
N TRP A 81 -5.66 4.01 -10.03
CA TRP A 81 -7.03 3.86 -10.53
C TRP A 81 -8.09 3.85 -9.42
N THR A 82 -7.78 3.29 -8.25
CA THR A 82 -8.66 3.40 -7.07
C THR A 82 -8.83 4.86 -6.63
N MET A 83 -7.76 5.66 -6.65
CA MET A 83 -7.83 7.10 -6.34
C MET A 83 -8.64 7.87 -7.38
N ARG A 84 -8.63 7.43 -8.65
CA ARG A 84 -9.50 7.95 -9.72
C ARG A 84 -10.97 7.49 -9.62
N GLY A 85 -11.30 6.72 -8.59
CA GLY A 85 -12.65 6.30 -8.25
C GLY A 85 -13.14 5.05 -8.97
N TYR A 86 -12.23 4.26 -9.54
CA TYR A 86 -12.56 2.94 -10.09
C TYR A 86 -12.55 1.89 -8.98
N ARG A 87 -13.41 0.89 -9.09
CA ARG A 87 -13.30 -0.33 -8.30
C ARG A 87 -12.19 -1.18 -8.91
N VAL A 88 -11.16 -1.48 -8.13
CA VAL A 88 -10.00 -2.27 -8.58
C VAL A 88 -9.82 -3.45 -7.65
N GLU A 89 -10.36 -4.59 -8.05
CA GLU A 89 -10.08 -5.86 -7.37
C GLU A 89 -8.67 -6.32 -7.73
N ARG A 90 -7.88 -6.71 -6.73
CA ARG A 90 -6.54 -7.25 -6.95
C ARG A 90 -6.51 -8.68 -6.46
N ARG A 91 -6.22 -9.60 -7.37
CA ARG A 91 -6.08 -11.03 -7.08
C ARG A 91 -4.66 -11.44 -7.38
N PHE A 92 -3.98 -11.94 -6.37
CA PHE A 92 -2.64 -12.49 -6.51
C PHE A 92 -2.74 -14.00 -6.72
N GLY A 93 -1.88 -14.54 -7.57
CA GLY A 93 -1.83 -15.96 -7.90
C GLY A 93 -0.40 -16.49 -7.87
N TRP A 94 -0.27 -17.81 -7.99
CA TRP A 94 1.01 -18.50 -8.07
C TRP A 94 0.99 -19.47 -9.25
N ASP A 95 2.07 -19.52 -10.02
CA ASP A 95 2.27 -20.57 -11.00
C ASP A 95 2.97 -21.75 -10.34
N CYS A 96 2.26 -22.87 -10.33
CA CYS A 96 2.68 -24.10 -9.66
C CYS A 96 2.90 -25.25 -10.65
N HIS A 97 2.69 -25.04 -11.94
CA HIS A 97 3.06 -26.03 -12.95
C HIS A 97 4.56 -25.92 -13.27
N GLY A 98 5.13 -27.00 -13.76
CA GLY A 98 6.55 -27.13 -14.02
C GLY A 98 6.83 -28.32 -14.94
N LEU A 99 8.09 -28.46 -15.35
CA LEU A 99 8.54 -29.54 -16.23
C LEU A 99 8.27 -30.93 -15.63
#